data_AF-A0A2H0MQW6-F1
#
_entry.id   AF-A0A2H0MQW6-F1
#
_cell.length_a   1.000
_cell.length_b   1.000
_cell.length_c   1.000
_cell.angle_alpha   90.00
_cell.angle_beta   90.00
_cell.angle_gamma   90.00
#
_symmetry.space_group_name_H-M   'P 1'
#
loop_
_entity.id
_entity.type
_entity.pdbx_description
1 polymer ?
#
loop_
_entity_poly.entity_id
_entity_poly.type
_entity_poly.pdbx_seq_one_letter_code
_entity_poly.pdbx_strand_id
1 'polypeptide(L)'
;MNNKNKFFIKGLILTATLLSVIPAHAGITKMDSDFDGKIDQWHHKDANGIVQKIEYDNNHDGKVDQIELFRSDKVLELVQFDTNYDGVMDHFQYYAQNGKVDRIERDTKLNGSIDTKEYYGENGKLNKIEFDENNDQKMDSWTFFDANEKITRIERDTNNNGKVDRWDYFTANGKIERVAFDIDGNGRPEQWQYFSESNAVQKVEYDSNGDDKVDRWEHYDAAGKLSQIELDRNFDGKPDMVQDQ
;
A
#
# COMPACT_ATOMS: atom_id res chain seq x y z
N MET A 1 16.95 19.40 -30.28
CA MET A 1 16.72 18.06 -29.71
C MET A 1 16.52 18.21 -28.20
N ASN A 2 15.34 17.79 -27.75
CA ASN A 2 14.87 17.53 -26.39
C ASN A 2 14.84 18.67 -25.36
N ASN A 3 13.78 19.47 -25.50
CA ASN A 3 13.11 20.21 -24.44
C ASN A 3 12.48 19.21 -23.45
N LYS A 4 12.84 19.27 -22.16
CA LYS A 4 12.13 18.55 -21.09
C LYS A 4 11.12 19.51 -20.44
N ASN A 5 9.85 19.28 -20.74
CA ASN A 5 8.72 19.97 -20.14
C ASN A 5 8.68 19.73 -18.63
N LYS A 6 8.90 20.79 -17.84
CA LYS A 6 8.47 20.85 -16.45
C LYS A 6 6.99 21.24 -16.43
N PHE A 7 6.11 20.29 -16.12
CA PHE A 7 4.72 20.63 -15.80
C PHE A 7 4.67 21.26 -14.41
N PHE A 8 4.46 22.57 -14.39
CA PHE A 8 3.95 23.31 -13.25
C PHE A 8 2.46 22.99 -13.09
N ILE A 9 2.06 22.35 -11.99
CA ILE A 9 0.65 22.40 -11.58
C ILE A 9 0.46 23.74 -10.85
N LYS A 10 -0.30 24.60 -11.52
CA LYS A 10 -0.68 25.94 -11.08
C LYS A 10 -1.90 25.84 -10.17
N GLY A 11 -1.93 26.71 -9.16
CA GLY A 11 -3.14 27.42 -8.76
C GLY A 11 -4.01 26.74 -7.71
N LEU A 12 -3.65 26.93 -6.44
CA LEU A 12 -4.62 26.95 -5.35
C LEU A 12 -5.51 28.18 -5.56
N ILE A 13 -6.72 28.02 -6.13
CA ILE A 13 -7.72 29.07 -6.16
C ILE A 13 -8.38 29.09 -4.79
N LEU A 14 -7.91 30.01 -3.93
CA LEU A 14 -8.57 30.35 -2.68
C LEU A 14 -9.72 31.32 -3.03
N THR A 15 -10.90 30.80 -3.35
CA THR A 15 -12.11 31.62 -3.44
C THR A 15 -12.49 32.07 -2.03
N ALA A 16 -12.29 33.37 -1.76
CA ALA A 16 -12.75 34.01 -0.54
C ALA A 16 -14.29 34.08 -0.55
N THR A 17 -14.94 33.15 0.13
CA THR A 17 -16.38 33.20 0.40
C THR A 17 -16.66 34.23 1.50
N LEU A 18 -17.47 35.24 1.17
CA LEU A 18 -18.05 36.18 2.12
C LEU A 18 -18.90 35.37 3.13
N LEU A 19 -18.43 35.20 4.37
CA LEU A 19 -19.27 34.63 5.44
C LEU A 19 -20.32 35.67 5.88
N SER A 20 -21.55 35.53 5.42
CA SER A 20 -22.70 36.01 6.17
C SER A 20 -22.84 35.15 7.43
N VAL A 21 -22.94 35.78 8.59
CA VAL A 21 -23.10 35.08 9.87
C VAL A 21 -24.52 34.50 9.93
N ILE A 22 -24.66 33.26 9.49
CA ILE A 22 -25.88 32.47 9.66
C ILE A 22 -25.86 31.90 11.08
N PRO A 23 -26.90 32.11 11.92
CA PRO A 23 -26.96 31.53 13.25
C PRO A 23 -26.90 30.00 13.17
N ALA A 24 -25.96 29.41 13.91
CA ALA A 24 -25.70 27.97 13.93
C ALA A 24 -26.98 27.19 14.27
N HIS A 25 -27.50 26.48 13.28
CA HIS A 25 -28.52 25.44 13.42
C HIS A 25 -28.02 24.24 12.64
N ALA A 26 -28.24 23.04 13.19
CA ALA A 26 -28.02 21.80 12.45
C ALA A 26 -28.79 21.87 11.13
N GLY A 27 -28.14 21.54 10.01
CA GLY A 27 -28.76 21.70 8.71
C GLY A 27 -27.84 21.40 7.54
N ILE A 28 -28.46 21.32 6.37
CA ILE A 28 -27.79 21.09 5.10
C ILE A 28 -27.79 22.42 4.34
N THR A 29 -26.60 22.98 4.10
CA THR A 29 -26.44 24.10 3.16
C THR A 29 -26.27 23.52 1.77
N LYS A 30 -27.14 23.89 0.83
CA LYS A 30 -27.08 23.44 -0.57
C LYS A 30 -26.55 24.59 -1.43
N MET A 31 -25.64 24.30 -2.34
CA MET A 31 -25.03 25.29 -3.21
C MET A 31 -25.12 24.81 -4.67
N ASP A 32 -25.51 25.73 -5.52
CA ASP A 32 -25.33 25.69 -6.97
C ASP A 32 -24.09 26.56 -7.23
N SER A 33 -22.93 25.92 -7.38
CA SER A 33 -21.62 26.57 -7.41
C SER A 33 -21.24 27.06 -8.80
N ASP A 34 -21.84 26.50 -9.85
CA ASP A 34 -21.63 26.90 -11.25
C ASP A 34 -22.78 27.75 -11.84
N PHE A 35 -23.88 27.90 -11.10
CA PHE A 35 -25.07 28.69 -11.43
C PHE A 35 -25.89 28.12 -12.59
N ASP A 36 -25.89 26.81 -12.81
CA ASP A 36 -26.67 26.14 -13.86
C ASP A 36 -28.14 25.86 -13.45
N GLY A 37 -28.48 26.09 -12.17
CA GLY A 37 -29.80 25.87 -11.61
C GLY A 37 -30.00 24.48 -10.97
N LYS A 38 -28.97 23.63 -10.96
CA LYS A 38 -28.92 22.37 -10.20
C LYS A 38 -28.03 22.55 -8.99
N ILE A 39 -28.31 21.79 -7.94
CA ILE A 39 -27.44 21.78 -6.76
C ILE A 39 -26.31 20.79 -7.04
N ASP A 40 -25.07 21.24 -6.93
CA ASP A 40 -23.86 20.41 -7.07
C ASP A 40 -23.10 20.22 -5.75
N GLN A 41 -23.50 20.90 -4.67
CA GLN A 41 -22.80 20.80 -3.40
C GLN A 41 -23.74 20.81 -2.18
N TRP A 42 -23.44 19.94 -1.19
CA TRP A 42 -24.19 19.80 0.06
C TRP A 42 -23.27 19.80 1.28
N HIS A 43 -23.41 20.80 2.17
CA HIS A 43 -22.66 20.89 3.44
C HIS A 43 -23.54 20.52 4.62
N HIS A 44 -23.18 19.47 5.34
CA HIS A 44 -23.90 18.98 6.51
C HIS A 44 -23.23 19.52 7.78
N LYS A 45 -23.97 20.30 8.57
CA LYS A 45 -23.48 20.92 9.81
C LYS A 45 -24.20 20.37 11.03
N ASP A 46 -23.48 20.23 12.13
CA ASP A 46 -24.05 19.85 13.42
C ASP A 46 -24.77 21.02 14.12
N ALA A 47 -25.30 20.77 15.32
CA ALA A 47 -26.03 21.77 16.10
C ALA A 47 -25.18 22.99 16.51
N ASN A 48 -23.86 22.86 16.54
CA ASN A 48 -22.92 23.94 16.83
C ASN A 48 -22.46 24.66 15.56
N GLY A 49 -22.95 24.25 14.37
CA GLY A 49 -22.59 24.81 13.08
C GLY A 49 -21.28 24.27 12.51
N ILE A 50 -20.69 23.25 13.13
CA ILE A 50 -19.46 22.61 12.66
C ILE A 50 -19.78 21.72 11.46
N VAL A 51 -19.02 21.85 10.38
CA VAL A 51 -19.16 21.02 9.18
C VAL A 51 -18.68 19.61 9.49
N GLN A 52 -19.54 18.62 9.26
CA GLN A 52 -19.28 17.20 9.48
C GLN A 52 -19.05 16.47 8.15
N LYS A 53 -19.73 16.91 7.08
CA LYS A 53 -19.65 16.31 5.74
C LYS A 53 -19.86 17.34 4.64
N ILE A 54 -19.12 17.23 3.54
CA ILE A 54 -19.39 17.94 2.29
C ILE A 54 -19.51 16.90 1.17
N GLU A 55 -20.55 17.03 0.34
CA GLU A 55 -20.76 16.20 -0.86
C GLU A 55 -20.69 17.09 -2.09
N TYR A 56 -20.13 16.55 -3.19
CA TYR A 56 -19.98 17.24 -4.48
C TYR A 56 -20.48 16.35 -5.62
N ASP A 57 -21.21 16.93 -6.57
CA ASP A 57 -21.56 16.38 -7.89
C ASP A 57 -20.71 17.13 -8.93
N ASN A 58 -19.53 16.60 -9.23
CA ASN A 58 -18.52 17.28 -10.05
C ASN A 58 -18.83 17.19 -11.55
N ASN A 59 -19.53 16.14 -11.98
CA ASN A 59 -19.90 15.93 -13.39
C ASN A 59 -21.32 16.42 -13.73
N HIS A 60 -22.08 16.86 -12.74
CA HIS A 60 -23.44 17.42 -12.84
C HIS A 60 -24.48 16.43 -13.37
N ASP A 61 -24.29 15.14 -13.08
CA ASP A 61 -25.20 14.05 -13.47
C ASP A 61 -26.29 13.76 -12.43
N GLY A 62 -26.22 14.41 -11.27
CA GLY A 62 -27.14 14.26 -10.15
C GLY A 62 -26.73 13.20 -9.13
N LYS A 63 -25.57 12.57 -9.27
CA LYS A 63 -24.95 11.68 -8.28
C LYS A 63 -23.80 12.39 -7.58
N VAL A 64 -23.42 11.86 -6.41
CA VAL A 64 -22.31 12.40 -5.64
C VAL A 64 -21.03 11.74 -6.10
N ASP A 65 -20.06 12.55 -6.48
CA ASP A 65 -18.76 12.13 -7.00
C ASP A 65 -17.65 12.22 -5.96
N GLN A 66 -17.84 13.05 -4.93
CA GLN A 66 -16.88 13.22 -3.86
C GLN A 66 -17.58 13.47 -2.53
N ILE A 67 -17.06 12.85 -1.47
CA ILE A 67 -17.51 13.06 -0.09
C ILE A 67 -16.31 13.39 0.79
N GLU A 68 -16.31 14.57 1.42
CA GLU A 68 -15.36 14.94 2.47
C GLU A 68 -16.02 14.77 3.84
N LEU A 69 -15.34 14.08 4.76
CA LEU A 69 -15.77 13.85 6.14
C LEU A 69 -14.79 14.50 7.11
N PHE A 70 -15.32 15.17 8.14
CA PHE A 70 -14.54 15.95 9.08
C PHE A 70 -14.71 15.42 10.50
N ARG A 71 -13.59 15.22 11.22
CA ARG A 71 -13.59 14.79 12.63
C ARG A 71 -14.07 15.90 13.57
N SER A 72 -13.68 17.12 13.24
CA SER A 72 -14.01 18.35 13.95
C SER A 72 -13.87 19.52 12.99
N ASP A 73 -14.10 20.75 13.48
CA ASP A 73 -14.06 21.94 12.64
C ASP A 73 -12.79 22.01 11.79
N LYS A 74 -12.95 21.87 10.48
CA LYS A 74 -11.89 21.90 9.45
C LYS A 74 -10.76 20.87 9.64
N VAL A 75 -11.00 19.79 10.39
CA VAL A 75 -10.07 18.66 10.50
C VAL A 75 -10.60 17.52 9.63
N LEU A 76 -10.07 17.45 8.41
CA LEU A 76 -10.41 16.41 7.43
C LEU A 76 -10.01 15.02 7.96
N GLU A 77 -10.91 14.06 7.85
CA GLU A 77 -10.70 12.67 8.29
C GLU A 77 -10.66 11.70 7.12
N LEU A 78 -11.58 11.85 6.18
CA LEU A 78 -11.73 10.95 5.04
C LEU A 78 -12.25 11.73 3.83
N VAL A 79 -11.67 11.47 2.66
CA VAL A 79 -12.25 11.86 1.37
C VAL A 79 -12.53 10.60 0.57
N GLN A 80 -13.74 10.50 0.03
CA GLN A 80 -14.19 9.43 -0.85
C GLN A 80 -14.40 10.01 -2.24
N PHE A 81 -14.03 9.28 -3.28
CA PHE A 81 -14.27 9.66 -4.66
C PHE A 81 -14.90 8.49 -5.42
N ASP A 82 -15.86 8.82 -6.26
CA ASP A 82 -16.31 8.01 -7.39
C ASP A 82 -15.55 8.54 -8.61
N THR A 83 -14.51 7.81 -9.02
CA THR A 83 -13.60 8.26 -10.08
C THR A 83 -14.08 7.90 -11.48
N ASN A 84 -15.04 6.96 -11.57
CA ASN A 84 -15.60 6.50 -12.83
C ASN A 84 -17.03 7.04 -13.10
N TYR A 85 -17.63 7.72 -12.14
CA TYR A 85 -18.96 8.32 -12.15
C TYR A 85 -20.12 7.32 -12.29
N ASP A 86 -19.98 6.12 -11.73
CA ASP A 86 -21.03 5.09 -11.77
C ASP A 86 -22.02 5.18 -10.58
N GLY A 87 -21.70 5.98 -9.57
CA GLY A 87 -22.43 6.17 -8.32
C GLY A 87 -21.88 5.35 -7.15
N VAL A 88 -20.77 4.64 -7.32
CA VAL A 88 -20.08 3.85 -6.29
C VAL A 88 -18.71 4.46 -6.03
N MET A 89 -18.41 4.76 -4.77
CA MET A 89 -17.10 5.29 -4.36
C MET A 89 -16.03 4.20 -4.51
N ASP A 90 -14.94 4.51 -5.21
CA ASP A 90 -13.86 3.57 -5.54
C ASP A 90 -12.48 4.02 -5.01
N HIS A 91 -12.36 5.24 -4.49
CA HIS A 91 -11.11 5.79 -3.97
C HIS A 91 -11.33 6.48 -2.63
N PHE A 92 -10.55 6.10 -1.62
CA PHE A 92 -10.68 6.58 -0.25
C PHE A 92 -9.33 7.10 0.26
N GLN A 93 -9.27 8.34 0.73
CA GLN A 93 -8.09 8.95 1.34
C GLN A 93 -8.36 9.27 2.81
N TYR A 94 -7.61 8.65 3.70
CA TYR A 94 -7.68 8.87 5.14
C TYR A 94 -6.58 9.85 5.57
N TYR A 95 -6.93 10.72 6.51
CA TYR A 95 -6.05 11.79 6.98
C TYR A 95 -5.77 11.67 8.48
N ALA A 96 -4.50 11.76 8.83
CA ALA A 96 -4.05 11.90 10.21
C ALA A 96 -4.44 13.27 10.78
N GLN A 97 -4.39 13.39 12.10
CA GLN A 97 -4.74 14.63 12.81
C GLN A 97 -3.89 15.85 12.42
N ASN A 98 -2.68 15.63 11.86
CA ASN A 98 -1.81 16.68 11.34
C ASN A 98 -2.14 17.10 9.89
N GLY A 99 -3.21 16.57 9.30
CA GLY A 99 -3.68 16.87 7.95
C GLY A 99 -2.92 16.18 6.82
N LYS A 100 -1.98 15.28 7.14
CA LYS A 100 -1.32 14.44 6.12
C LYS A 100 -2.14 13.19 5.86
N VAL A 101 -2.07 12.68 4.63
CA VAL A 101 -2.62 11.37 4.28
C VAL A 101 -1.89 10.29 5.10
N ASP A 102 -2.65 9.42 5.75
CA ASP A 102 -2.12 8.25 6.47
C ASP A 102 -2.37 6.94 5.71
N ARG A 103 -3.45 6.88 4.92
CA ARG A 103 -3.82 5.70 4.12
C ARG A 103 -4.62 6.10 2.89
N ILE A 104 -4.38 5.39 1.78
CA ILE A 104 -5.24 5.43 0.59
C ILE A 104 -5.74 4.02 0.30
N GLU A 105 -7.02 3.86 0.02
CA GLU A 105 -7.63 2.60 -0.41
C GLU A 105 -8.28 2.80 -1.79
N ARG A 106 -8.11 1.85 -2.71
CA ARG A 106 -8.70 1.93 -4.06
C ARG A 106 -9.27 0.59 -4.52
N ASP A 107 -10.43 0.65 -5.16
CA ASP A 107 -10.96 -0.39 -6.06
C ASP A 107 -10.54 -0.02 -7.49
N THR A 108 -9.34 -0.42 -7.87
CA THR A 108 -8.76 -0.12 -9.19
C THR A 108 -9.40 -0.94 -10.31
N LYS A 109 -10.06 -2.05 -9.97
CA LYS A 109 -10.76 -2.94 -10.91
C LYS A 109 -12.25 -2.61 -11.06
N LEU A 110 -12.79 -1.70 -10.25
CA LEU A 110 -14.17 -1.23 -10.26
C LEU A 110 -15.18 -2.39 -10.10
N ASN A 111 -14.92 -3.29 -9.15
CA ASN A 111 -15.74 -4.47 -8.88
C ASN A 111 -16.51 -4.40 -7.54
N GLY A 112 -16.42 -3.27 -6.84
CA GLY A 112 -17.01 -3.02 -5.53
C GLY A 112 -16.14 -3.46 -4.35
N SER A 113 -14.89 -3.88 -4.57
CA SER A 113 -13.96 -4.33 -3.53
C SER A 113 -12.62 -3.61 -3.62
N ILE A 114 -12.09 -3.18 -2.48
CA ILE A 114 -10.77 -2.55 -2.41
C ILE A 114 -9.69 -3.58 -2.73
N ASP A 115 -8.95 -3.35 -3.81
CA ASP A 115 -7.83 -4.20 -4.22
C ASP A 115 -6.45 -3.61 -3.89
N THR A 116 -6.37 -2.32 -3.54
CA THR A 116 -5.11 -1.65 -3.23
C THR A 116 -5.21 -0.85 -1.94
N LYS A 117 -4.21 -0.98 -1.06
CA LYS A 117 -4.06 -0.13 0.13
C LYS A 117 -2.65 0.42 0.23
N GLU A 118 -2.52 1.74 0.29
CA GLU A 118 -1.25 2.44 0.50
C GLU A 118 -1.23 3.03 1.91
N TYR A 119 -0.12 2.90 2.63
CA TYR A 119 0.03 3.41 4.00
C TYR A 119 1.23 4.36 4.07
N TYR A 120 1.04 5.47 4.76
CA TYR A 120 1.99 6.57 4.84
C TYR A 120 2.44 6.79 6.30
N GLY A 121 3.72 7.05 6.51
CA GLY A 121 4.27 7.39 7.82
C GLY A 121 3.99 8.84 8.21
N GLU A 122 4.28 9.22 9.47
CA GLU A 122 4.07 10.59 9.99
C GLU A 122 4.84 11.67 9.21
N ASN A 123 5.94 11.29 8.56
CA ASN A 123 6.71 12.17 7.67
C ASN A 123 6.00 12.44 6.33
N GLY A 124 4.93 11.69 6.01
CA GLY A 124 4.18 11.75 4.75
C GLY A 124 4.77 10.88 3.64
N LYS A 125 5.71 9.98 3.97
CA LYS A 125 6.34 9.07 3.01
C LYS A 125 5.65 7.72 3.02
N LEU A 126 5.64 7.06 1.87
CA LEU A 126 5.06 5.72 1.73
C LEU A 126 5.84 4.69 2.56
N ASN A 127 5.14 3.89 3.35
CA ASN A 127 5.73 2.84 4.20
C ASN A 127 5.41 1.43 3.71
N LYS A 128 4.21 1.24 3.13
CA LYS A 128 3.67 -0.06 2.75
C LYS A 128 2.61 0.08 1.67
N ILE A 129 2.59 -0.85 0.72
CA ILE A 129 1.46 -1.07 -0.20
C ILE A 129 0.98 -2.51 -0.03
N GLU A 130 -0.32 -2.73 -0.05
CA GLU A 130 -0.98 -4.04 -0.05
C GLU A 130 -1.82 -4.19 -1.32
N PHE A 131 -1.83 -5.39 -1.90
CA PHE A 131 -2.64 -5.72 -3.07
C PHE A 131 -3.46 -6.99 -2.86
N ASP A 132 -4.73 -6.98 -3.26
CA ASP A 132 -5.56 -8.15 -3.53
C ASP A 132 -5.51 -8.43 -5.05
N GLU A 133 -4.73 -9.43 -5.43
CA GLU A 133 -4.47 -9.78 -6.82
C GLU A 133 -5.62 -10.63 -7.38
N ASN A 134 -6.23 -11.46 -6.54
CA ASN A 134 -7.20 -12.48 -6.94
C ASN A 134 -8.70 -12.07 -6.77
N ASN A 135 -8.97 -10.95 -6.10
CA ASN A 135 -10.29 -10.38 -5.76
C ASN A 135 -11.13 -11.21 -4.77
N ASP A 136 -10.49 -11.89 -3.81
CA ASP A 136 -11.19 -12.60 -2.73
C ASP A 136 -11.36 -11.75 -1.45
N GLN A 137 -11.03 -10.46 -1.53
CA GLN A 137 -11.04 -9.48 -0.44
C GLN A 137 -9.97 -9.73 0.63
N LYS A 138 -8.98 -10.58 0.34
CA LYS A 138 -7.77 -10.74 1.14
C LYS A 138 -6.59 -10.22 0.34
N MET A 139 -5.65 -9.58 1.04
CA MET A 139 -4.43 -9.10 0.40
C MET A 139 -3.53 -10.32 0.13
N ASP A 140 -2.97 -10.37 -1.07
CA ASP A 140 -2.06 -11.41 -1.54
C ASP A 140 -0.59 -10.95 -1.48
N SER A 141 -0.33 -9.64 -1.56
CA SER A 141 1.04 -9.11 -1.52
C SER A 141 1.19 -7.82 -0.71
N TRP A 142 2.34 -7.68 -0.04
CA TRP A 142 2.70 -6.53 0.79
C TRP A 142 4.11 -6.04 0.43
N THR A 143 4.23 -4.81 -0.06
CA THR A 143 5.53 -4.18 -0.37
C THR A 143 5.88 -3.16 0.70
N PHE A 144 7.06 -3.25 1.29
CA PHE A 144 7.55 -2.39 2.37
C PHE A 144 8.67 -1.47 1.88
N PHE A 145 8.70 -0.24 2.40
CA PHE A 145 9.62 0.81 1.97
C PHE A 145 10.44 1.37 3.15
N ASP A 146 11.67 1.82 2.87
CA ASP A 146 12.51 2.55 3.82
C ASP A 146 12.14 4.04 3.91
N ALA A 147 12.85 4.77 4.77
CA ALA A 147 12.65 6.22 4.94
C ALA A 147 12.99 7.06 3.69
N ASN A 148 13.58 6.47 2.65
CA ASN A 148 13.86 7.09 1.34
C ASN A 148 12.94 6.55 0.24
N GLU A 149 11.85 5.85 0.61
CA GLU A 149 10.86 5.27 -0.31
C GLU A 149 11.46 4.23 -1.26
N LYS A 150 12.51 3.53 -0.82
CA LYS A 150 13.07 2.37 -1.52
C LYS A 150 12.48 1.10 -0.96
N ILE A 151 12.19 0.14 -1.83
CA ILE A 151 11.69 -1.18 -1.44
C ILE A 151 12.75 -1.88 -0.59
N THR A 152 12.33 -2.40 0.57
CA THR A 152 13.16 -3.22 1.46
C THR A 152 12.71 -4.67 1.49
N ARG A 153 11.41 -4.90 1.34
CA ARG A 153 10.82 -6.24 1.42
C ARG A 153 9.53 -6.34 0.62
N ILE A 154 9.29 -7.48 -0.01
CA ILE A 154 7.97 -7.87 -0.53
C ILE A 154 7.57 -9.19 0.12
N GLU A 155 6.38 -9.24 0.68
CA GLU A 155 5.75 -10.46 1.21
C GLU A 155 4.64 -10.90 0.26
N ARG A 156 4.49 -12.22 0.05
CA ARG A 156 3.42 -12.79 -0.78
C ARG A 156 2.79 -14.01 -0.14
N ASP A 157 1.48 -14.12 -0.25
CA ASP A 157 0.72 -15.36 -0.15
C ASP A 157 0.56 -15.92 -1.57
N THR A 158 1.43 -16.85 -1.97
CA THR A 158 1.42 -17.36 -3.35
C THR A 158 0.39 -18.45 -3.60
N ASN A 159 -0.29 -18.92 -2.55
CA ASN A 159 -1.28 -19.99 -2.63
C ASN A 159 -2.68 -19.57 -2.17
N ASN A 160 -2.87 -18.28 -1.83
CA ASN A 160 -4.12 -17.61 -1.48
C ASN A 160 -4.83 -18.25 -0.26
N ASN A 161 -4.07 -18.71 0.74
CA ASN A 161 -4.63 -19.29 1.96
C ASN A 161 -4.82 -18.27 3.10
N GLY A 162 -4.45 -17.01 2.88
CA GLY A 162 -4.43 -15.92 3.84
C GLY A 162 -3.15 -15.81 4.68
N LYS A 163 -2.07 -16.52 4.31
CA LYS A 163 -0.78 -16.49 5.00
C LYS A 163 0.35 -16.23 4.01
N VAL A 164 1.28 -15.37 4.40
CA VAL A 164 2.51 -15.16 3.64
C VAL A 164 3.33 -16.45 3.61
N ASP A 165 3.74 -16.87 2.41
CA ASP A 165 4.60 -18.03 2.19
C ASP A 165 5.93 -17.66 1.52
N ARG A 166 6.11 -16.39 1.14
CA ARG A 166 7.32 -15.91 0.48
C ARG A 166 7.70 -14.50 0.91
N TRP A 167 8.99 -14.30 1.18
CA TRP A 167 9.58 -13.01 1.53
C TRP A 167 10.77 -12.69 0.62
N ASP A 168 10.65 -11.66 -0.21
CA ASP A 168 11.74 -11.11 -1.02
C ASP A 168 12.38 -9.93 -0.27
N TYR A 169 13.68 -9.97 -0.01
CA TYR A 169 14.44 -8.90 0.65
C TYR A 169 15.36 -8.18 -0.34
N PHE A 170 15.41 -6.86 -0.23
CA PHE A 170 16.12 -6.00 -1.18
C PHE A 170 17.21 -5.19 -0.47
N THR A 171 18.35 -5.10 -1.14
CA THR A 171 19.44 -4.20 -0.73
C THR A 171 19.07 -2.73 -0.93
N ALA A 172 19.83 -1.82 -0.32
CA ALA A 172 19.63 -0.36 -0.44
C ALA A 172 19.76 0.21 -1.88
N ASN A 173 20.31 -0.56 -2.83
CA ASN A 173 20.37 -0.20 -4.24
C ASN A 173 19.23 -0.81 -5.09
N GLY A 174 18.29 -1.54 -4.46
CA GLY A 174 17.12 -2.13 -5.10
C GLY A 174 17.36 -3.50 -5.73
N LYS A 175 18.53 -4.14 -5.51
CA LYS A 175 18.78 -5.52 -5.94
C LYS A 175 18.24 -6.52 -4.93
N ILE A 176 17.76 -7.67 -5.41
CA ILE A 176 17.36 -8.79 -4.56
C ILE A 176 18.58 -9.29 -3.78
N GLU A 177 18.46 -9.38 -2.47
CA GLU A 177 19.51 -9.89 -1.58
C GLU A 177 19.22 -11.34 -1.19
N ARG A 178 17.97 -11.59 -0.77
CA ARG A 178 17.53 -12.87 -0.24
C ARG A 178 16.07 -13.11 -0.55
N VAL A 179 15.69 -14.34 -0.82
CA VAL A 179 14.29 -14.78 -0.85
C VAL A 179 14.11 -15.89 0.17
N ALA A 180 13.06 -15.82 1.00
CA ALA A 180 12.71 -16.86 1.96
C ALA A 180 11.37 -17.50 1.60
N PHE A 181 11.20 -18.78 1.91
CA PHE A 181 9.99 -19.56 1.62
C PHE A 181 9.55 -20.35 2.85
N ASP A 182 8.27 -20.26 3.19
CA ASP A 182 7.56 -21.16 4.11
C ASP A 182 6.97 -22.29 3.28
N ILE A 183 7.51 -23.48 3.45
CA ILE A 183 7.22 -24.67 2.63
C ILE A 183 6.06 -25.47 3.23
N ASP A 184 5.90 -25.45 4.56
CA ASP A 184 4.92 -26.27 5.26
C ASP A 184 3.65 -25.50 5.70
N GLY A 185 3.65 -24.18 5.56
CA GLY A 185 2.55 -23.27 5.88
C GLY A 185 2.41 -22.94 7.38
N ASN A 186 3.47 -23.14 8.16
CA ASN A 186 3.48 -22.90 9.61
C ASN A 186 3.65 -21.40 9.97
N GLY A 187 3.99 -20.55 8.99
CA GLY A 187 4.24 -19.12 9.14
C GLY A 187 5.71 -18.75 9.37
N ARG A 188 6.63 -19.70 9.23
CA ARG A 188 8.09 -19.52 9.33
C ARG A 188 8.73 -20.03 8.04
N PRO A 189 9.81 -19.41 7.55
CA PRO A 189 10.49 -19.93 6.39
C PRO A 189 11.37 -21.14 6.74
N GLU A 190 11.41 -22.15 5.86
CA GLU A 190 12.32 -23.30 5.92
C GLU A 190 13.42 -23.23 4.86
N GLN A 191 13.33 -22.31 3.90
CA GLN A 191 14.34 -22.13 2.86
C GLN A 191 14.70 -20.66 2.65
N TRP A 192 15.99 -20.38 2.47
CA TRP A 192 16.50 -19.05 2.11
C TRP A 192 17.46 -19.14 0.92
N GLN A 193 17.18 -18.38 -0.14
CA GLN A 193 18.03 -18.23 -1.31
C GLN A 193 18.72 -16.87 -1.25
N TYR A 194 20.04 -16.82 -1.44
CA TYR A 194 20.84 -15.60 -1.44
C TYR A 194 21.39 -15.32 -2.82
N PHE A 195 21.33 -14.05 -3.23
CA PHE A 195 21.62 -13.62 -4.59
C PHE A 195 22.86 -12.73 -4.67
N SER A 196 23.59 -12.85 -5.76
CA SER A 196 24.66 -11.94 -6.12
C SER A 196 24.11 -10.61 -6.64
N GLU A 197 25.01 -9.63 -6.78
CA GLU A 197 24.70 -8.35 -7.43
C GLU A 197 24.22 -8.45 -8.90
N SER A 198 24.42 -9.60 -9.55
CA SER A 198 23.92 -9.89 -10.90
C SER A 198 22.64 -10.72 -10.89
N ASN A 199 21.95 -10.81 -9.75
CA ASN A 199 20.74 -11.62 -9.51
C ASN A 199 20.95 -13.13 -9.75
N ALA A 200 22.17 -13.64 -9.58
CA ALA A 200 22.44 -15.07 -9.65
C ALA A 200 22.38 -15.67 -8.23
N VAL A 201 21.77 -16.84 -8.05
CA VAL A 201 21.80 -17.54 -6.76
C VAL A 201 23.25 -17.90 -6.42
N GLN A 202 23.67 -17.63 -5.19
CA GLN A 202 25.00 -17.94 -4.67
C GLN A 202 24.95 -18.98 -3.57
N LYS A 203 23.89 -18.96 -2.77
CA LYS A 203 23.71 -19.87 -1.64
C LYS A 203 22.22 -20.17 -1.45
N VAL A 204 21.89 -21.41 -1.13
CA VAL A 204 20.57 -21.79 -0.61
C VAL A 204 20.76 -22.47 0.74
N GLU A 205 19.97 -22.06 1.71
CA GLU A 205 19.94 -22.60 3.07
C GLU A 205 18.59 -23.28 3.31
N TYR A 206 18.60 -24.38 4.06
CA TYR A 206 17.40 -25.11 4.45
C TYR A 206 17.42 -25.40 5.96
N ASP A 207 16.28 -25.20 6.61
CA ASP A 207 15.94 -25.77 7.92
C ASP A 207 14.96 -26.92 7.65
N SER A 208 15.48 -28.13 7.58
CA SER A 208 14.73 -29.32 7.20
C SER A 208 13.99 -29.95 8.39
N ASN A 209 14.30 -29.55 9.63
CA ASN A 209 13.72 -30.13 10.84
C ASN A 209 12.80 -29.16 11.61
N GLY A 210 12.74 -27.89 11.20
CA GLY A 210 11.88 -26.85 11.76
C GLY A 210 12.32 -26.35 13.14
N ASP A 211 13.63 -26.43 13.46
CA ASP A 211 14.16 -26.00 14.77
C ASP A 211 14.73 -24.57 14.79
N ASP A 212 14.46 -23.80 13.73
CA ASP A 212 14.94 -22.46 13.44
C ASP A 212 16.47 -22.39 13.23
N LYS A 213 17.12 -23.51 12.89
CA LYS A 213 18.54 -23.57 12.51
C LYS A 213 18.70 -24.23 11.15
N VAL A 214 19.56 -23.65 10.33
CA VAL A 214 19.91 -24.22 9.04
C VAL A 214 20.68 -25.53 9.26
N ASP A 215 20.30 -26.57 8.52
CA ASP A 215 20.93 -27.89 8.53
C ASP A 215 21.51 -28.31 7.18
N ARG A 216 21.24 -27.52 6.13
CA ARG A 216 21.78 -27.76 4.79
C ARG A 216 22.10 -26.46 4.08
N TRP A 217 23.29 -26.40 3.50
CA TRP A 217 23.77 -25.28 2.69
C TRP A 217 24.15 -25.80 1.30
N GLU A 218 23.67 -25.12 0.27
CA GLU A 218 24.04 -25.36 -1.13
C GLU A 218 24.72 -24.10 -1.66
N HIS A 219 25.92 -24.24 -2.22
CA HIS A 219 26.68 -23.14 -2.81
C HIS A 219 26.73 -23.29 -4.33
N TYR A 220 26.68 -22.15 -5.03
CA TYR A 220 26.65 -22.09 -6.48
C TYR A 220 27.81 -21.23 -7.00
N ASP A 221 28.43 -21.67 -8.09
CA ASP A 221 29.47 -20.92 -8.77
C ASP A 221 28.91 -19.72 -9.57
N ALA A 222 29.82 -18.94 -10.18
CA ALA A 222 29.43 -17.78 -10.99
C ALA A 222 28.63 -18.13 -12.25
N ALA A 223 28.63 -19.39 -12.70
CA ALA A 223 27.79 -19.88 -13.79
C ALA A 223 26.42 -20.40 -13.30
N GLY A 224 26.17 -20.38 -11.99
CA GLY A 224 24.94 -20.89 -11.37
C GLY A 224 24.92 -22.41 -11.24
N LYS A 225 26.07 -23.09 -11.35
CA LYS A 225 26.17 -24.53 -11.10
C LYS A 225 26.43 -24.77 -9.62
N LEU A 226 25.75 -25.75 -9.04
CA LEU A 226 26.04 -26.24 -7.69
C LEU A 226 27.52 -26.65 -7.61
N SER A 227 28.24 -26.06 -6.66
CA SER A 227 29.67 -26.26 -6.44
C SER A 227 29.98 -27.01 -5.15
N GLN A 228 29.15 -26.83 -4.12
CA GLN A 228 29.34 -27.46 -2.81
C GLN A 228 28.02 -27.64 -2.08
N ILE A 229 27.90 -28.73 -1.33
CA ILE A 229 26.84 -28.98 -0.36
C ILE A 229 27.47 -29.18 1.02
N GLU A 230 26.95 -28.49 2.03
CA GLU A 230 27.25 -28.75 3.43
C GLU A 230 26.00 -29.28 4.15
N LEU A 231 26.15 -30.27 5.03
CA LEU A 231 25.07 -30.81 5.85
C LEU A 231 25.46 -30.85 7.33
N ASP A 232 24.54 -30.44 8.19
CA ASP A 232 24.53 -30.73 9.62
C ASP A 232 23.49 -31.84 9.86
N ARG A 233 23.96 -33.10 9.97
CA ARG A 233 23.09 -34.26 10.08
C ARG A 233 22.73 -34.57 11.54
N ASN A 234 23.42 -33.96 12.49
CA ASN A 234 23.19 -34.14 13.92
C ASN A 234 22.40 -32.98 14.55
N PHE A 235 22.11 -31.92 13.79
CA PHE A 235 21.36 -30.73 14.16
C PHE A 235 21.96 -29.96 15.34
N ASP A 236 23.29 -29.94 15.44
CA ASP A 236 24.02 -29.18 16.48
C ASP A 236 24.31 -27.71 16.11
N GLY A 237 23.93 -27.31 14.89
CA GLY A 237 24.12 -26.00 14.29
C GLY A 237 25.47 -25.86 13.55
N LYS A 238 26.19 -26.96 13.31
CA LYS A 238 27.46 -26.97 12.59
C LYS A 238 27.49 -28.07 11.54
N PRO A 239 27.93 -27.75 10.30
CA PRO A 239 28.11 -28.77 9.29
C PRO A 239 29.08 -29.88 9.72
N ASP A 240 28.66 -31.12 9.54
CA ASP A 240 29.46 -32.33 9.80
C ASP A 240 29.81 -33.09 8.51
N MET A 241 29.30 -32.63 7.35
CA MET A 241 29.61 -33.16 6.03
C MET A 241 29.74 -32.03 5.01
N VAL A 242 30.75 -32.13 4.16
CA VAL A 242 30.95 -31.24 3.00
C VAL A 242 31.17 -32.10 1.76
N GLN A 243 30.49 -31.76 0.66
CA GLN A 243 30.59 -32.44 -0.62
C GLN A 243 30.80 -31.43 -1.76
N ASP A 244 31.94 -31.50 -2.43
CA ASP A 244 32.24 -30.70 -3.63
C ASP A 244 31.69 -31.37 -4.92
N GLN A 245 31.36 -30.58 -5.95
CA GLN A 245 30.72 -31.01 -7.22
C GLN A 245 31.54 -30.72 -8.49
#